data_AF-A0A963DZD6-F1
#
_entry.id   AF-A0A963DZD6-F1
#
_cell.length_a   1.000
_cell.length_b   1.000
_cell.length_c   1.000
_cell.angle_alpha   90.00
_cell.angle_beta   90.00
_cell.angle_gamma   90.00
#
_symmetry.space_group_name_H-M   'P 1'
#
loop_
_entity.id
_entity.type
_entity.pdbx_description
1 polymer ?
#
loop_
_entity_poly.entity_id
_entity_poly.type
_entity_poly.pdbx_seq_one_letter_code
_entity_poly.pdbx_strand_id
1 'polypeptide(L)'
;VDGLLRTRLGVEEVAVAARSASRAKTMLNWLLTWRSGKHAGAGVSRTFPSFAPWLTLDRIYVRGFEVLDMHVPNGLAWARCSDHAPLIAELEL
;
A
#
# COMPACT_ATOMS: atom_id res chain seq x y z
N VAL A 1 0.65 9.47 12.06
CA VAL A 1 1.37 10.69 11.65
C VAL A 1 0.34 11.70 11.23
N ASP A 2 0.41 12.87 11.83
CA ASP A 2 -0.61 13.90 11.77
C ASP A 2 -0.75 14.50 10.35
N GLY A 3 -1.99 14.77 9.92
CA GLY A 3 -2.28 15.28 8.56
C GLY A 3 -1.60 16.63 8.30
N LEU A 4 -1.44 17.43 9.35
CA LEU A 4 -0.77 18.73 9.31
C LEU A 4 0.70 18.63 8.87
N LEU A 5 1.42 17.59 9.30
CA LEU A 5 2.80 17.37 8.88
C LEU A 5 2.89 17.03 7.39
N ARG A 6 1.94 16.25 6.88
CA ARG A 6 1.88 15.85 5.46
C ARG A 6 1.66 17.05 4.56
N THR A 7 0.70 17.90 4.92
CA THR A 7 0.42 19.14 4.21
C THR A 7 1.62 20.07 4.23
N ARG A 8 2.25 20.27 5.40
CA ARG A 8 3.44 21.12 5.52
C ARG A 8 4.61 20.62 4.67
N LEU A 9 4.79 19.31 4.60
CA LEU A 9 5.84 18.69 3.80
C LEU A 9 5.42 18.49 2.34
N GLY A 10 4.18 18.80 1.94
CA GLY A 10 3.69 18.54 0.58
C GLY A 10 3.95 17.10 0.14
N VAL A 11 3.63 16.13 1.01
CA VAL A 11 3.77 14.69 0.71
C VAL A 11 2.42 14.00 0.83
N GLU A 12 2.19 12.99 -0.01
CA GLU A 12 1.07 12.07 0.11
C GLU A 12 1.53 10.75 0.73
N GLU A 13 0.68 10.15 1.56
CA GLU A 13 0.92 8.79 2.03
C GLU A 13 0.40 7.80 1.00
N VAL A 14 1.24 6.84 0.61
CA VAL A 14 0.92 5.82 -0.40
C VAL A 14 -0.38 5.07 -0.09
N ALA A 15 -0.62 4.69 1.17
CA ALA A 15 -1.84 3.98 1.56
C ALA A 15 -3.13 4.82 1.40
N VAL A 16 -3.02 6.15 1.46
CA VAL A 16 -4.12 7.08 1.20
C VAL A 16 -4.31 7.28 -0.30
N ALA A 17 -3.22 7.44 -1.05
CA ALA A 17 -3.24 7.63 -2.50
C ALA A 17 -3.74 6.38 -3.24
N ALA A 18 -3.25 5.18 -2.89
CA ALA A 18 -3.65 3.92 -3.51
C ALA A 18 -5.14 3.58 -3.30
N ARG A 19 -5.74 4.03 -2.18
CA ARG A 19 -7.20 3.97 -2.00
C ARG A 19 -7.95 4.74 -3.08
N SER A 20 -7.45 5.90 -3.47
CA SER A 20 -8.02 6.72 -4.56
C SER A 20 -7.86 6.03 -5.92
N ALA A 21 -6.65 5.55 -6.21
CA ALA A 21 -6.33 4.86 -7.46
C ALA A 21 -7.14 3.57 -7.66
N SER A 22 -7.34 2.77 -6.60
CA SER A 22 -8.14 1.53 -6.67
C SER A 22 -9.61 1.78 -7.06
N ARG A 23 -10.20 2.92 -6.64
CA ARG A 23 -11.57 3.31 -7.00
C ARG A 23 -11.70 3.63 -8.49
N ALA A 24 -10.71 4.29 -9.08
CA ALA A 24 -10.66 4.55 -10.52
C ALA A 24 -10.42 3.26 -11.33
N LYS A 25 -9.52 2.38 -10.86
CA LYS A 25 -9.20 1.10 -11.50
C LYS A 25 -10.35 0.08 -11.48
N THR A 26 -11.30 0.16 -10.53
CA THR A 26 -12.40 -0.82 -10.42
C THR A 26 -13.31 -0.86 -11.66
N MET A 27 -13.55 0.26 -12.34
CA MET A 27 -14.37 0.27 -13.56
C MET A 27 -13.65 -0.33 -14.77
N LEU A 28 -12.36 -0.08 -14.92
CA LEU A 28 -11.58 -0.56 -16.08
C LEU A 28 -11.14 -2.02 -15.91
N ASN A 29 -10.88 -2.45 -14.67
CA ASN A 29 -10.37 -3.79 -14.38
C ASN A 29 -11.41 -4.89 -14.62
N TRP A 30 -12.73 -4.61 -14.51
CA TRP A 30 -13.79 -5.57 -14.83
C TRP A 30 -13.71 -6.11 -16.26
N LEU A 31 -13.18 -5.32 -17.20
CA LEU A 31 -13.12 -5.70 -18.61
C LEU A 31 -11.90 -6.59 -18.98
N LEU A 32 -10.91 -6.78 -18.09
CA LEU A 32 -9.57 -7.22 -18.50
C LEU A 32 -8.93 -8.39 -17.70
N THR A 33 -9.57 -8.99 -16.68
CA THR A 33 -8.79 -9.82 -15.73
C THR A 33 -8.74 -11.34 -16.01
N TRP A 34 -7.65 -11.82 -16.63
CA TRP A 34 -7.16 -13.21 -16.55
C TRP A 34 -5.86 -13.35 -15.74
N ARG A 35 -5.62 -12.51 -14.72
CA ARG A 35 -4.54 -12.71 -13.73
C ARG A 35 -5.01 -12.24 -12.35
N SER A 36 -5.64 -13.14 -11.60
CA SER A 36 -6.11 -12.88 -10.23
C SER A 36 -5.00 -13.19 -9.22
N GLY A 37 -4.21 -12.18 -8.85
CA GLY A 37 -3.49 -12.14 -7.58
C GLY A 37 -4.30 -11.28 -6.60
N LYS A 38 -4.67 -11.81 -5.43
CA LYS A 38 -5.46 -11.09 -4.42
C LYS A 38 -4.75 -9.79 -3.99
N HIS A 39 -5.25 -8.64 -4.45
CA HIS A 39 -4.83 -7.33 -3.98
C HIS A 39 -5.30 -7.15 -2.52
N ALA A 40 -4.36 -7.05 -1.59
CA ALA A 40 -4.67 -6.73 -0.20
C ALA A 40 -5.26 -5.32 -0.15
N GLY A 41 -6.50 -5.22 0.31
CA GLY A 41 -7.35 -4.05 0.20
C GLY A 41 -6.71 -2.76 0.73
N ALA A 42 -6.95 -1.68 -0.02
CA ALA A 42 -6.47 -0.35 0.25
C ALA A 42 -6.99 0.18 1.61
N GLY A 43 -6.15 0.03 2.62
CA GLY A 43 -6.28 0.56 3.97
C GLY A 43 -4.87 0.69 4.54
N VAL A 44 -4.72 1.42 5.66
CA VAL A 44 -3.40 1.59 6.31
C VAL A 44 -2.77 0.20 6.46
N SER A 45 -1.60 0.01 5.83
CA SER A 45 -0.97 -1.29 5.67
C SER A 45 -0.58 -1.84 7.03
N ARG A 46 -1.15 -3.00 7.37
CA ARG A 46 -0.72 -3.74 8.54
C ARG A 46 0.51 -4.54 8.12
N THR A 47 1.63 -4.24 8.74
CA THR A 47 2.92 -4.84 8.40
C THR A 47 3.52 -5.58 9.58
N PHE A 48 3.10 -5.27 10.81
CA PHE A 48 3.65 -5.87 12.01
C PHE A 48 2.59 -6.58 12.85
N PRO A 49 2.88 -7.72 13.49
CA PRO A 49 4.04 -8.58 13.22
C PRO A 49 3.88 -9.30 11.87
N SER A 50 4.99 -9.61 11.21
CA SER A 50 5.03 -10.21 9.86
C SER A 50 4.28 -11.53 9.71
N PHE A 51 4.17 -12.33 10.78
CA PHE A 51 3.42 -13.59 10.79
C PHE A 51 1.90 -13.40 10.92
N ALA A 52 1.46 -12.27 11.47
CA ALA A 52 0.05 -11.91 11.65
C ALA A 52 -0.09 -10.38 11.62
N PRO A 53 -0.10 -9.75 10.41
CA PRO A 53 0.03 -8.30 10.31
C PRO A 53 -1.22 -7.59 10.82
N TRP A 54 -1.13 -7.05 12.04
CA TRP A 54 -2.23 -6.39 12.75
C TRP A 54 -2.00 -4.91 13.03
N LEU A 55 -0.74 -4.51 13.16
CA LEU A 55 -0.29 -3.15 13.47
C LEU A 55 0.25 -2.44 12.24
N THR A 56 -0.04 -1.15 12.17
CA THR A 56 0.28 -0.26 11.05
C THR A 56 1.45 0.66 11.42
N LEU A 57 2.66 0.10 11.39
CA LEU A 57 3.86 0.81 11.83
C LEU A 57 4.59 1.46 10.65
N ASP A 58 4.59 0.80 9.49
CA ASP A 58 5.33 1.25 8.31
C ASP A 58 4.47 2.15 7.42
N ARG A 59 5.10 3.20 6.85
CA ARG A 59 4.45 4.18 5.97
C ARG A 59 5.41 4.63 4.89
N ILE A 60 4.90 4.84 3.69
CA ILE A 60 5.64 5.45 2.58
C ILE A 60 5.00 6.79 2.26
N TYR A 61 5.82 7.84 2.18
CA TYR A 61 5.43 9.19 1.78
C TYR A 61 6.11 9.56 0.46
N VAL A 62 5.34 10.04 -0.50
CA VAL A 62 5.82 10.40 -1.84
C VAL A 62 5.46 11.85 -2.18
N ARG A 63 6.23 12.46 -3.07
CA ARG A 63 5.97 13.81 -3.62
C ARG A 63 6.28 13.81 -5.11
N GLY A 64 5.33 14.30 -5.90
CA GLY A 64 5.51 14.40 -7.35
C GLY A 64 5.52 13.05 -8.07
N PHE A 65 4.91 12.03 -7.47
CA PHE A 65 4.71 10.73 -8.10
C PHE A 65 3.22 10.37 -8.05
N GLU A 66 2.72 9.76 -9.12
CA GLU A 66 1.44 9.06 -9.11
C GLU A 66 1.60 7.69 -8.45
N VAL A 67 0.70 7.37 -7.52
CA VAL A 67 0.68 6.06 -6.86
C VAL A 67 -0.24 5.11 -7.63
N LEU A 68 0.36 4.17 -8.35
CA LEU A 68 -0.37 3.21 -9.20
C LEU A 68 -0.99 2.09 -8.37
N ASP A 69 -0.23 1.46 -7.49
CA ASP A 69 -0.69 0.39 -6.61
C ASP A 69 0.12 0.33 -5.32
N MET A 70 -0.41 -0.34 -4.30
CA MET A 70 0.37 -0.76 -3.15
C MET A 70 -0.14 -2.07 -2.58
N HIS A 71 0.77 -2.88 -2.06
CA HIS A 71 0.41 -4.11 -1.37
C HIS A 71 1.40 -4.48 -0.26
N VAL A 72 0.92 -5.30 0.66
CA VAL A 72 1.74 -6.01 1.65
C VAL A 72 1.60 -7.50 1.34
N PRO A 73 2.67 -8.18 0.87
CA PRO A 73 2.62 -9.61 0.70
C PRO A 73 2.57 -10.29 2.06
N ASN A 74 1.74 -11.32 2.17
CA ASN A 74 1.55 -12.08 3.40
C ASN A 74 2.16 -13.48 3.25
N GLY A 75 2.63 -14.06 4.35
CA GLY A 75 3.02 -15.47 4.38
C GLY A 75 4.23 -15.76 5.26
N LEU A 76 4.37 -17.03 5.61
CA LEU A 76 5.41 -17.52 6.53
C LEU A 76 6.83 -17.30 6.00
N ALA A 77 7.01 -17.22 4.68
CA ALA A 77 8.30 -16.92 4.07
C ALA A 77 8.84 -15.56 4.55
N TRP A 78 8.00 -14.53 4.56
CA TRP A 78 8.37 -13.18 5.03
C TRP A 78 8.55 -13.13 6.54
N ALA A 79 7.74 -13.89 7.28
CA ALA A 79 7.84 -13.98 8.73
C ALA A 79 9.16 -14.56 9.24
N ARG A 80 9.90 -15.30 8.39
CA ARG A 80 11.24 -15.82 8.71
C ARG A 80 12.35 -14.83 8.39
N CYS A 81 12.08 -13.80 7.60
CA CYS A 81 13.07 -12.82 7.15
C CYS A 81 13.10 -11.55 8.02
N SER A 82 11.95 -11.13 8.55
CA SER A 82 11.82 -9.95 9.41
C SER A 82 10.56 -10.07 10.28
N ASP A 83 10.52 -9.32 11.37
CA ASP A 83 9.35 -9.06 12.21
C ASP A 83 8.34 -8.10 11.54
N HIS A 84 8.72 -7.43 10.46
CA HIS A 84 7.85 -6.61 9.62
C HIS A 84 7.63 -7.25 8.23
N ALA A 85 6.38 -7.31 7.79
CA ALA A 85 6.02 -7.64 6.42
C ALA A 85 6.31 -6.44 5.50
N PRO A 86 6.80 -6.67 4.28
CA PRO A 86 7.23 -5.56 3.42
C PRO A 86 6.05 -4.74 2.91
N LEU A 87 6.22 -3.42 2.85
CA LEU A 87 5.26 -2.50 2.24
C LEU A 87 5.78 -2.09 0.85
N ILE A 88 5.08 -2.49 -0.19
CA ILE A 88 5.50 -2.30 -1.59
C ILE A 88 4.56 -1.32 -2.28
N ALA A 89 5.11 -0.39 -3.04
CA ALA A 89 4.37 0.63 -3.79
C ALA A 89 4.87 0.71 -5.24
N GLU A 90 3.95 0.79 -6.18
CA GLU A 90 4.23 1.07 -7.59
C GLU A 90 3.95 2.56 -7.87
N LEU A 91 4.95 3.24 -8.45
CA LEU A 91 4.94 4.70 -8.63
C LEU A 91 5.27 5.05 -10.08
N GLU A 92 4.68 6.13 -10.58
CA GLU A 92 4.98 6.77 -11.87
C GLU A 92 5.35 8.24 -11.64
N LEU A 93 6.28 8.77 -12.43
CA LEU A 93 6.77 10.16 -12.33
C LEU A 93 6.00 11.09 -13.26
#